data_AF-M5FF60-F1
#
_entry.id   AF-M5FF60-F1
#
_cell.length_a   1.000
_cell.length_b   1.000
_cell.length_c   1.000
_cell.angle_alpha   90.00
_cell.angle_beta   90.00
_cell.angle_gamma   90.00
#
_symmetry.space_group_name_H-M   'P 1'
#
loop_
_entity.id
_entity.type
_entity.pdbx_description
1 polymer ?
#
loop_
_entity_poly.entity_id
_entity_poly.type
_entity_poly.pdbx_seq_one_letter_code
_entity_poly.pdbx_strand_id
1 'polypeptide(L)' 'MLPHVDSPNVVAVVDKLLVERGTGLLSMKEVIAAVRERTGTERSDADLAGLIKKKAALLGVAVLSDKG' A
#
# COMPACT_ATOMS: atom_id res chain seq x y z
N MET A 1 13.33 -19.89 -14.63
CA MET A 1 11.91 -19.60 -14.32
C MET A 1 11.92 -18.86 -12.99
N LEU A 2 11.98 -17.53 -13.02
CA LEU A 2 12.01 -16.73 -11.78
C LEU A 2 10.62 -16.80 -11.14
N PRO A 3 10.50 -17.13 -9.84
CA PRO A 3 9.21 -17.10 -9.18
C PRO A 3 8.72 -15.64 -9.20
N HIS A 4 7.45 -15.43 -9.56
CA HIS A 4 6.79 -14.13 -9.46
C HIS A 4 6.87 -13.62 -8.00
N VAL A 5 7.93 -12.89 -7.67
CA VAL A 5 8.24 -12.38 -6.32
C VAL A 5 7.43 -11.11 -5.99
N ASP A 6 6.69 -10.57 -6.95
CA ASP A 6 5.97 -9.30 -6.87
C ASP A 6 4.77 -9.26 -5.89
N SER A 7 4.34 -10.38 -5.33
CA SER A 7 3.13 -10.44 -4.50
C SER A 7 3.38 -10.24 -3.00
N PRO A 8 4.29 -10.98 -2.35
CA PRO A 8 4.51 -10.81 -0.90
C PRO A 8 5.21 -9.48 -0.56
N ASN A 9 6.10 -8.97 -1.42
CA ASN A 9 6.85 -7.74 -1.15
C ASN A 9 5.93 -6.52 -1.09
N VAL A 10 4.98 -6.39 -2.02
CA VAL A 10 4.02 -5.27 -2.03
C VAL A 10 3.19 -5.25 -0.77
N VAL A 11 2.62 -6.40 -0.40
CA VAL A 11 1.77 -6.49 0.80
C VAL A 11 2.58 -6.22 2.08
N ALA A 12 3.81 -6.72 2.18
CA ALA A 12 4.68 -6.49 3.33
C ALA A 12 5.12 -5.01 3.44
N VAL A 13 5.41 -4.35 2.32
CA VAL A 13 5.76 -2.92 2.29
C VAL A 13 4.56 -2.05 2.67
N VAL A 14 3.36 -2.36 2.16
CA VAL A 14 2.12 -1.67 2.55
C VAL A 14 1.86 -1.83 4.04
N ASP A 15 1.97 -3.05 4.56
CA ASP A 15 1.78 -3.35 5.98
C ASP A 15 2.74 -2.54 6.85
N LYS A 16 4.04 -2.58 6.50
CA LYS A 16 5.07 -1.82 7.19
C LYS A 16 4.81 -0.32 7.14
N LEU A 17 4.44 0.23 5.98
CA LEU A 17 4.12 1.66 5.84
C LEU A 17 2.93 2.07 6.71
N LEU A 18 1.89 1.24 6.77
CA LEU A 18 0.71 1.50 7.59
C LEU A 18 1.02 1.43 9.09
N VAL A 19 1.86 0.48 9.51
CA VAL A 19 2.31 0.35 10.90
C VAL A 19 3.26 1.51 11.29
N GLU A 20 4.21 1.86 10.41
CA GLU A 20 5.17 2.97 10.64
C GLU A 20 4.46 4.32 10.75
N ARG A 21 3.39 4.53 9.96
CA ARG A 21 2.63 5.79 9.95
C ARG A 21 1.47 5.78 10.96
N GLY A 22 1.00 4.60 11.40
CA GLY A 22 0.22 4.27 12.60
C GLY A 22 -1.13 4.98 12.79
N THR A 23 -1.12 6.29 12.85
CA THR A 23 -2.26 7.17 13.18
C THR A 23 -2.28 8.46 12.35
N GLY A 24 -1.25 8.71 11.55
CA GLY A 24 -1.23 9.82 10.60
C GLY A 24 -2.13 9.52 9.44
N LEU A 25 -3.13 10.37 9.19
CA LEU A 25 -3.95 10.34 7.99
C LEU A 25 -3.04 10.24 6.75
N LEU A 26 -2.99 9.07 6.14
CA LEU A 26 -2.18 8.79 4.96
C LEU A 26 -3.01 9.04 3.71
N SER A 27 -2.51 9.91 2.83
CA SER A 27 -3.08 10.06 1.49
C SER A 27 -2.78 8.83 0.66
N MET A 28 -3.81 8.27 0.01
CA MET A 28 -3.67 7.08 -0.84
C MET A 28 -2.51 7.20 -1.86
N LYS A 29 -2.36 8.38 -2.48
CA LYS A 29 -1.27 8.64 -3.45
C LYS A 29 0.13 8.51 -2.84
N GLU A 30 0.34 9.00 -1.61
CA GLU A 30 1.63 8.88 -0.92
C GLU A 30 1.98 7.41 -0.66
N VAL A 31 1.00 6.63 -0.20
CA VAL A 31 1.21 5.20 0.07
C VAL A 31 1.52 4.46 -1.23
N ILE A 32 0.78 4.74 -2.30
CA ILE A 32 1.02 4.12 -3.61
C ILE A 32 2.42 4.48 -4.14
N ALA A 33 2.81 5.75 -4.09
CA ALA A 33 4.14 6.19 -4.53
C ALA A 33 5.25 5.48 -3.74
N ALA A 34 5.16 5.48 -2.39
CA ALA A 34 6.15 4.82 -1.54
C ALA A 34 6.22 3.30 -1.76
N VAL A 35 5.09 2.65 -2.01
CA VAL A 35 5.04 1.22 -2.35
C VAL A 35 5.72 0.98 -3.69
N ARG A 36 5.44 1.81 -4.71
CA ARG A 36 6.01 1.68 -6.05
C ARG A 36 7.52 1.90 -6.04
N GLU A 37 8.00 2.90 -5.31
CA GLU A 37 9.43 3.16 -5.14
C GLU A 37 10.17 2.02 -4.43
N ARG A 38 9.56 1.42 -3.39
CA ARG A 38 10.20 0.34 -2.61
C ARG A 38 10.12 -1.03 -3.26
N THR A 39 9.10 -1.29 -4.07
CA THR A 39 8.82 -2.63 -4.62
C THR A 39 9.10 -2.74 -6.10
N GLY A 40 9.14 -1.62 -6.84
CA GLY A 40 9.23 -1.62 -8.30
C GLY A 40 7.98 -2.17 -8.98
N THR A 41 6.85 -2.30 -8.26
CA THR A 41 5.67 -2.98 -8.78
C THR A 41 5.04 -2.24 -9.95
N GLU A 42 4.69 -2.97 -11.00
CA GLU A 42 3.99 -2.44 -12.18
C GLU A 42 2.47 -2.43 -12.00
N ARG A 43 1.96 -2.85 -10.84
CA ARG A 43 0.52 -2.85 -10.57
C ARG A 43 -0.10 -1.46 -10.72
N SER A 44 -1.35 -1.44 -11.19
CA SER A 44 -2.14 -0.23 -11.33
C SER A 44 -2.53 0.33 -9.97
N ASP A 45 -2.72 1.64 -9.90
CA ASP A 45 -3.08 2.37 -8.68
C ASP A 45 -4.38 1.83 -8.05
N ALA A 46 -5.33 1.36 -8.85
CA ALA A 46 -6.58 0.78 -8.37
C ALA A 46 -6.38 -0.53 -7.59
N ASP A 47 -5.45 -1.38 -8.05
CA ASP A 47 -5.13 -2.63 -7.38
C ASP A 47 -4.39 -2.36 -6.06
N LEU A 48 -3.40 -1.47 -6.11
CA LEU A 48 -2.66 -1.02 -4.92
C LEU A 48 -3.59 -0.36 -3.90
N ALA A 49 -4.51 0.50 -4.34
CA ALA A 49 -5.50 1.13 -3.47
C ALA A 49 -6.41 0.10 -2.79
N GLY A 50 -6.81 -0.96 -3.50
CA GLY A 50 -7.57 -2.07 -2.95
C GLY A 50 -6.80 -2.83 -1.86
N LEU A 51 -5.52 -3.14 -2.12
CA LEU A 51 -4.63 -3.78 -1.15
C LEU A 51 -4.42 -2.91 0.09
N ILE A 52 -4.12 -1.62 -0.09
CA ILE A 52 -3.91 -0.65 0.99
C ILE A 52 -5.16 -0.53 1.85
N LYS A 53 -6.35 -0.37 1.25
CA LYS A 53 -7.62 -0.34 2.01
C LYS A 53 -7.82 -1.60 2.84
N LYS A 54 -7.63 -2.77 2.24
CA LYS A 54 -7.82 -4.05 2.93
C LYS A 54 -6.87 -4.17 4.12
N LYS A 55 -5.61 -3.77 3.94
CA LYS A 55 -4.60 -3.84 5.00
C LYS A 55 -4.84 -2.80 6.09
N ALA A 56 -5.19 -1.58 5.71
CA ALA A 56 -5.52 -0.50 6.64
C ALA A 56 -6.74 -0.85 7.50
N ALA A 57 -7.78 -1.44 6.92
CA ALA A 57 -8.95 -1.93 7.66
C ALA A 57 -8.59 -3.03 8.67
N LEU A 58 -7.65 -3.92 8.35
CA LEU A 58 -7.16 -4.95 9.27
C LEU A 58 -6.36 -4.36 10.44
N LEU A 59 -5.61 -3.29 10.18
CA LEU A 59 -4.78 -2.59 11.17
C LEU A 59 -5.54 -1.50 11.95
N GLY A 60 -6.78 -1.19 11.57
CA GLY A 60 -7.56 -0.09 12.15
C GLY A 60 -7.05 1.31 11.75
N VAL A 61 -6.30 1.42 10.65
CA VAL A 61 -5.72 2.69 10.16
C VAL A 61 -6.67 3.37 9.19
N ALA A 62 -6.89 4.68 9.36
CA ALA A 62 -7.67 5.48 8.42
C ALA A 62 -6.80 5.95 7.25
N VAL A 63 -7.17 5.58 6.02
CA VAL A 63 -6.49 6.03 4.79
C VAL A 63 -7.43 6.95 4.02
N LEU A 64 -6.97 8.16 3.72
CA LEU A 64 -7.69 9.11 2.88
C LEU A 64 -7.64 8.64 1.43
N SER A 65 -8.78 8.16 0.94
CA SER A 65 -9.00 8.07 -0.50
C SER A 65 -9.38 9.46 -0.96
N ASP A 66 -8.45 10.15 -1.62
CA ASP A 66 -8.71 11.40 -2.32
C ASP A 66 -9.70 11.11 -3.47
N LYS A 67 -11.00 11.12 -3.13
CA LYS A 67 -12.09 11.32 -4.08
C LYS A 67 -12.42 12.81 -4.00
N GLY A 68 -11.53 13.63 -4.54
CA GLY A 68 -11.80 15.02 -4.90
C GLY A 68 -12.30 15.07 -6.33
#